data_AF-A0A7J6AMD4-F1
#
_entry.id   AF-A0A7J6AMD4-F1
#
_cell.length_a   1.000
_cell.length_b   1.000
_cell.length_c   1.000
_cell.angle_alpha   90.00
_cell.angle_beta   90.00
_cell.angle_gamma   90.00
#
_symmetry.space_group_name_H-M   'P 1'
#
loop_
_entity.id
_entity.type
_entity.pdbx_description
1 polymer ?
#
loop_
_entity_poly.entity_id
_entity_poly.type
_entity_poly.pdbx_seq_one_letter_code
_entity_poly.pdbx_strand_id
1 'polypeptide(L)'
;MAKQYDVLFRLLLLGDSGVGKTCLLCRLTDNEFLSPHISTIGVDFKMKTIDVNGIKARMQIWDTAGQERYQTITKQYYRRAQGIFLVYDITSSLSFQHIMKWISDVDENTPGIVQKILVGNKHDEEHRRQVTMEQGNKLAKSYGMDFLETSAFTNYNINEAFTRMTELVLEANRMELDSVLLSNNNDLSTTETEQEHEYSTCSCTTTRDYSQLNQLQSRYPHRLVVLAFPCNQFGYQENCRNGEILNSLKHVRPGGGFEPLFTIFEKCDVNGASTHPVFAYLKDKLPYPDDDPVSLIQDPKFLVWSPISRTDISWNFEKFLIGPEGEPFKRYSKNFETINIEPDIQRLLRLTKN
;
A
#
# COMPACT_ATOMS: atom_id res chain seq x y z
N MET A 1 7.18 28.24 -3.30
CA MET A 1 5.92 28.00 -2.54
C MET A 1 6.29 27.76 -1.09
N ALA A 2 5.46 28.14 -0.11
CA ALA A 2 5.80 27.99 1.30
C ALA A 2 5.93 26.49 1.68
N LYS A 3 6.97 26.15 2.44
CA LYS A 3 7.25 24.78 2.91
C LYS A 3 6.04 24.25 3.68
N GLN A 4 5.41 23.17 3.18
CA GLN A 4 4.13 22.68 3.71
C GLN A 4 4.28 21.87 5.01
N TYR A 5 5.48 21.38 5.32
CA TYR A 5 5.84 20.63 6.53
C TYR A 5 7.36 20.72 6.78
N ASP A 6 7.78 20.55 8.03
CA ASP A 6 9.18 20.67 8.42
C ASP A 6 9.90 19.33 8.33
N VAL A 7 9.21 18.25 8.70
CA VAL A 7 9.75 16.89 8.82
C VAL A 7 8.77 15.84 8.29
N LEU A 8 9.30 14.73 7.77
CA LEU A 8 8.52 13.60 7.26
C LEU A 8 8.85 12.34 8.06
N PHE A 9 7.84 11.69 8.63
CA PHE A 9 7.98 10.47 9.39
C PHE A 9 7.28 9.29 8.75
N ARG A 10 7.88 8.12 8.91
CA ARG A 10 7.37 6.86 8.39
C ARG A 10 6.90 5.94 9.50
N LEU A 11 5.61 5.66 9.56
CA LEU A 11 4.94 4.96 10.66
C LEU A 11 4.23 3.69 10.17
N LEU A 12 4.35 2.59 10.90
CA LEU A 12 3.74 1.30 10.54
C LEU A 12 2.73 0.85 11.59
N LEU A 13 1.56 0.37 11.18
CA LEU A 13 0.59 -0.29 12.06
C LEU A 13 0.73 -1.82 11.93
N LEU A 14 0.99 -2.51 13.03
CA LEU A 14 1.12 -3.96 13.12
C LEU A 14 0.17 -4.53 14.17
N GLY A 15 -0.19 -5.80 14.02
CA GLY A 15 -1.15 -6.49 14.89
C GLY A 15 -2.07 -7.42 14.12
N ASP A 16 -2.81 -8.26 14.84
CA ASP A 16 -3.66 -9.28 14.24
C ASP A 16 -4.78 -8.71 13.36
N SER A 17 -5.39 -9.58 12.55
CA SER A 17 -6.58 -9.24 11.78
C SER A 17 -7.74 -8.90 12.72
N GLY A 18 -8.51 -7.85 12.41
CA GLY A 18 -9.70 -7.48 13.19
C GLY A 18 -9.45 -6.70 14.49
N VAL A 19 -8.19 -6.42 14.85
CA VAL A 19 -7.86 -5.58 16.02
C VAL A 19 -8.17 -4.09 15.82
N GLY A 20 -8.41 -3.67 14.57
CA GLY A 20 -8.88 -2.32 14.23
C GLY A 20 -7.82 -1.33 13.74
N LYS A 21 -6.68 -1.80 13.22
CA LYS A 21 -5.60 -0.94 12.66
C LYS A 21 -6.11 0.05 11.59
N THR A 22 -6.86 -0.45 10.61
CA THR A 22 -7.50 0.39 9.57
C THR A 22 -8.47 1.39 10.17
N CYS A 23 -9.27 0.98 11.16
CA CYS A 23 -10.22 1.87 11.84
C CYS A 23 -9.49 3.00 12.59
N LEU A 24 -8.36 2.70 13.26
CA LEU A 24 -7.51 3.72 13.90
C LEU A 24 -7.00 4.73 12.86
N LEU A 25 -6.49 4.24 11.72
CA LEU A 25 -5.94 5.08 10.67
C LEU A 25 -6.99 5.98 10.01
N CYS A 26 -8.14 5.41 9.64
CA CYS A 26 -9.26 6.16 9.08
C CYS A 26 -9.80 7.19 10.08
N ARG A 27 -9.86 6.83 11.37
CA ARG A 27 -10.31 7.77 12.39
C ARG A 27 -9.38 8.96 12.53
N LEU A 28 -8.06 8.75 12.51
CA LEU A 28 -7.07 9.83 12.55
C LEU A 28 -7.16 10.77 11.33
N THR A 29 -7.34 10.19 10.15
CA THR A 29 -7.18 10.89 8.88
C THR A 29 -8.46 11.56 8.40
N ASP A 30 -9.55 10.81 8.41
CA ASP A 30 -10.83 11.19 7.83
C ASP A 30 -11.89 11.54 8.91
N ASN A 31 -11.58 11.30 10.19
CA ASN A 31 -12.54 11.37 11.30
C ASN A 31 -13.77 10.44 11.13
N GLU A 32 -13.64 9.41 10.30
CA GLU A 32 -14.67 8.41 10.02
C GLU A 32 -14.38 7.08 10.71
N PHE A 33 -15.44 6.35 11.07
CA PHE A 33 -15.33 4.96 11.53
C PHE A 33 -15.75 4.02 10.43
N LEU A 34 -14.82 3.19 9.98
CA LEU A 34 -15.14 2.09 9.08
C LEU A 34 -15.76 0.93 9.87
N SER A 35 -16.86 0.37 9.34
CA SER A 35 -17.52 -0.80 9.91
C SER A 35 -16.53 -1.98 10.03
N PRO A 36 -16.52 -2.71 11.16
CA PRO A 36 -15.48 -3.70 11.50
C PRO A 36 -15.43 -4.97 10.64
N HIS A 37 -16.19 -5.05 9.55
CA HIS A 37 -16.37 -6.26 8.75
C HIS A 37 -15.49 -6.34 7.49
N ILE A 38 -14.64 -5.35 7.23
CA ILE A 38 -13.77 -5.33 6.04
C ILE A 38 -12.33 -5.67 6.47
N SER A 39 -11.82 -6.81 6.00
CA SER A 39 -10.42 -7.19 6.24
C SER A 39 -9.49 -6.47 5.26
N THR A 40 -8.42 -5.88 5.77
CA THR A 40 -7.35 -5.29 4.96
C THR A 40 -6.64 -6.38 4.17
N ILE A 41 -6.61 -6.27 2.84
CA ILE A 41 -5.78 -7.09 1.97
C ILE A 41 -4.54 -6.28 1.57
N GLY A 42 -3.35 -6.81 1.85
CA GLY A 42 -2.08 -6.14 1.55
C GLY A 42 -1.75 -5.01 2.53
N VAL A 43 -1.27 -3.88 2.02
CA VAL A 43 -0.90 -2.70 2.82
C VAL A 43 -1.60 -1.48 2.24
N ASP A 44 -2.24 -0.70 3.09
CA ASP A 44 -2.87 0.58 2.76
C ASP A 44 -2.02 1.76 3.28
N PHE A 45 -2.20 2.93 2.71
CA PHE A 45 -1.34 4.08 2.97
C PHE A 45 -2.13 5.36 3.12
N LYS A 46 -1.88 6.11 4.20
CA LYS A 46 -2.40 7.47 4.37
C LYS A 46 -1.35 8.45 4.87
N MET A 47 -1.58 9.73 4.57
CA MET A 47 -0.78 10.84 5.06
C MET A 47 -1.59 11.74 5.99
N LYS A 48 -0.96 12.23 7.04
CA LYS A 48 -1.51 13.27 7.92
C LYS A 48 -0.39 14.21 8.34
N THR A 49 -0.63 15.51 8.30
CA THR A 49 0.29 16.50 8.88
C THR A 49 -0.30 16.97 10.21
N ILE A 50 0.50 16.93 11.28
CA ILE A 50 0.17 17.44 12.61
C ILE A 50 1.23 18.46 13.03
N ASP A 51 0.87 19.34 13.97
CA ASP A 51 1.80 20.28 14.60
C ASP A 51 2.16 19.74 15.99
N VAL A 52 3.45 19.51 16.23
CA VAL A 52 3.97 19.02 17.50
C VAL A 52 5.08 19.97 17.93
N ASN A 53 4.86 20.71 19.02
CA ASN A 53 5.79 21.70 19.56
C ASN A 53 6.26 22.76 18.52
N GLY A 54 5.37 23.17 17.61
CA GLY A 54 5.67 24.16 16.57
C GLY A 54 6.36 23.58 15.33
N ILE A 55 6.59 22.26 15.30
CA ILE A 55 7.14 21.54 14.15
C ILE A 55 5.99 20.89 13.39
N LYS A 56 5.83 21.22 12.12
CA LYS A 56 4.84 20.59 11.24
C LYS A 56 5.36 19.23 10.78
N ALA A 57 4.95 18.18 11.48
CA ALA A 57 5.32 16.81 11.18
C ALA A 57 4.32 16.16 10.21
N ARG A 58 4.80 15.79 9.02
CA ARG A 58 4.04 14.98 8.07
C ARG A 58 4.29 13.50 8.34
N MET A 59 3.26 12.77 8.71
CA MET A 59 3.29 11.32 8.90
C MET A 59 2.84 10.60 7.63
N GLN A 60 3.64 9.64 7.20
CA GLN A 60 3.33 8.59 6.24
C GLN A 60 2.99 7.33 7.04
N ILE A 61 1.75 6.87 6.99
CA ILE A 61 1.27 5.76 7.82
C ILE A 61 0.88 4.60 6.93
N TRP A 62 1.54 3.45 7.11
CA TRP A 62 1.22 2.19 6.44
C TRP A 62 0.36 1.32 7.36
N ASP A 63 -0.86 1.01 6.90
CA ASP A 63 -1.75 0.05 7.53
C ASP A 63 -1.55 -1.33 6.92
N THR A 64 -1.25 -2.33 7.75
CA THR A 64 -0.89 -3.67 7.27
C THR A 64 -1.99 -4.68 7.48
N ALA A 65 -2.15 -5.62 6.55
CA ALA A 65 -3.01 -6.77 6.75
C ALA A 65 -2.52 -7.58 7.96
N GLY A 66 -3.42 -7.82 8.92
CA GLY A 66 -3.09 -8.55 10.15
C GLY A 66 -3.16 -10.08 10.04
N GLN A 67 -3.33 -10.63 8.83
CA GLN A 67 -3.27 -12.08 8.64
C GLN A 67 -1.83 -12.52 8.41
N GLU A 68 -1.46 -13.63 9.05
CA GLU A 68 -0.18 -14.31 8.97
C GLU A 68 0.24 -14.62 7.51
N ARG A 69 -0.72 -14.83 6.61
CA ARG A 69 -0.49 -15.05 5.17
C ARG A 69 0.13 -13.85 4.45
N TYR A 70 0.08 -12.65 5.01
CA TYR A 70 0.63 -11.42 4.43
C TYR A 70 1.93 -10.95 5.12
N GLN A 71 2.48 -11.70 6.09
CA GLN A 71 3.69 -11.31 6.83
C GLN A 71 4.92 -11.04 5.94
N THR A 72 5.04 -11.71 4.79
CA THR A 72 6.11 -11.45 3.81
C THR A 72 6.00 -10.07 3.18
N ILE A 73 4.77 -9.59 2.92
CA ILE A 73 4.51 -8.24 2.38
C ILE A 73 4.88 -7.18 3.42
N THR A 74 4.69 -7.46 4.70
CA THR A 74 5.02 -6.54 5.80
C THR A 74 6.52 -6.26 5.88
N LYS A 75 7.39 -7.27 5.64
CA LYS A 75 8.86 -7.19 5.79
C LYS A 75 9.53 -6.03 5.04
N GLN A 76 9.00 -5.62 3.89
CA GLN A 76 9.54 -4.49 3.12
C GLN A 76 9.33 -3.11 3.80
N TYR A 77 8.29 -2.98 4.61
CA TYR A 77 7.91 -1.71 5.26
C TYR A 77 8.68 -1.47 6.56
N TYR A 78 9.18 -2.53 7.22
CA TYR A 78 9.98 -2.41 8.45
C TYR A 78 11.25 -1.58 8.24
N ARG A 79 11.97 -1.77 7.12
CA ARG A 79 13.30 -1.16 6.91
C ARG A 79 13.32 0.37 6.88
N ARG A 80 12.18 1.00 6.61
CA ARG A 80 12.04 2.47 6.54
C ARG A 80 11.15 3.03 7.64
N ALA A 81 10.62 2.17 8.53
CA ALA A 81 9.79 2.61 9.62
C ALA A 81 10.66 3.32 10.68
N GLN A 82 10.24 4.52 11.06
CA GLN A 82 10.83 5.30 12.15
C GLN A 82 10.00 5.12 13.43
N GLY A 83 8.71 4.82 13.29
CA GLY A 83 7.80 4.49 14.39
C GLY A 83 6.87 3.32 14.03
N ILE A 84 6.53 2.50 15.03
CA ILE A 84 5.68 1.31 14.85
C ILE A 84 4.63 1.25 15.97
N PHE A 85 3.37 1.14 15.59
CA PHE A 85 2.29 0.83 16.50
C PHE A 85 2.03 -0.68 16.50
N LEU A 86 2.03 -1.26 17.69
CA LEU A 86 1.67 -2.65 17.93
C LEU A 86 0.26 -2.66 18.52
N VAL A 87 -0.72 -3.10 17.74
CA VAL A 87 -2.14 -2.96 18.07
C VAL A 87 -2.73 -4.32 18.43
N TYR A 88 -3.39 -4.41 19.59
CA TYR A 88 -4.22 -5.54 19.97
C TYR A 88 -5.64 -5.07 20.32
N ASP A 89 -6.57 -6.02 20.45
CA ASP A 89 -7.94 -5.79 20.87
C ASP A 89 -8.09 -6.16 22.34
N ILE A 90 -8.56 -5.23 23.19
CA ILE A 90 -8.71 -5.49 24.63
C ILE A 90 -9.70 -6.60 24.95
N THR A 91 -10.60 -6.93 24.02
CA THR A 91 -11.58 -8.01 24.12
C THR A 91 -11.06 -9.35 23.62
N SER A 92 -9.81 -9.43 23.14
CA SER A 92 -9.19 -10.64 22.62
C SER A 92 -7.82 -10.89 23.26
N SER A 93 -7.80 -11.77 24.27
CA SER A 93 -6.57 -12.23 24.91
C SER A 93 -5.56 -12.84 23.92
N LEU A 94 -6.04 -13.51 22.87
CA LEU A 94 -5.20 -14.09 21.82
C LEU A 94 -4.44 -13.01 21.04
N SER A 95 -5.12 -11.92 20.65
CA SER A 95 -4.47 -10.82 19.93
C SER A 95 -3.36 -10.16 20.75
N PHE A 96 -3.53 -10.10 22.08
CA PHE A 96 -2.53 -9.59 23.00
C PHE A 96 -1.32 -10.52 23.12
N GLN A 97 -1.54 -11.85 23.18
CA GLN A 97 -0.44 -12.82 23.21
C GLN A 97 0.42 -12.76 21.95
N HIS A 98 -0.19 -12.54 20.78
CA HIS A 98 0.53 -12.43 19.52
C HIS A 98 1.38 -11.16 19.39
N ILE A 99 1.21 -10.15 20.26
CA ILE A 99 2.08 -8.97 20.27
C ILE A 99 3.55 -9.35 20.44
N MET A 100 3.87 -10.39 21.22
CA MET A 100 5.26 -10.85 21.37
C MET A 100 5.85 -11.33 20.04
N LYS A 101 5.05 -12.00 19.21
CA LYS A 101 5.45 -12.40 17.86
C LYS A 101 5.69 -11.16 16.99
N TRP A 102 4.79 -10.19 17.02
CA TRP A 102 4.93 -8.95 16.27
C TRP A 102 6.18 -8.15 16.68
N ILE A 103 6.53 -8.13 17.98
CA ILE A 103 7.76 -7.51 18.47
C ILE A 103 9.00 -8.25 17.93
N SER A 104 9.02 -9.58 17.99
CA SER A 104 10.11 -10.38 17.39
C SER A 104 10.27 -10.09 15.91
N ASP A 105 9.17 -10.02 15.17
CA ASP A 105 9.16 -9.68 13.75
C ASP A 105 9.73 -8.26 13.51
N VAL A 106 9.43 -7.28 14.38
CA VAL A 106 10.02 -5.94 14.32
C VAL A 106 11.53 -5.98 14.53
N ASP A 107 11.98 -6.66 15.59
CA ASP A 107 13.39 -6.68 15.98
C ASP A 107 14.26 -7.39 14.93
N GLU A 108 13.73 -8.41 14.26
CA GLU A 108 14.43 -9.13 13.18
C GLU A 108 14.54 -8.33 11.88
N ASN A 109 13.57 -7.45 11.59
CA ASN A 109 13.42 -6.84 10.25
C ASN A 109 13.73 -5.34 10.20
N THR A 110 14.07 -4.71 11.33
CA THR A 110 14.33 -3.26 11.42
C THR A 110 15.80 -2.99 11.77
N PRO A 111 16.65 -2.57 10.81
CA PRO A 111 18.10 -2.47 11.01
C PRO A 111 18.56 -1.23 11.80
N GLY A 112 17.72 -0.67 12.68
CA GLY A 112 18.02 0.56 13.42
C GLY A 112 17.07 0.83 14.60
N ILE A 113 17.26 1.98 15.26
CA ILE A 113 16.43 2.41 16.40
C ILE A 113 15.06 2.87 15.87
N VAL A 114 14.06 2.01 16.02
CA VAL A 114 12.65 2.30 15.69
C VAL A 114 11.86 2.55 16.97
N GLN A 115 11.06 3.61 16.98
CA GLN A 115 10.19 3.91 18.13
C GLN A 115 8.97 3.00 18.10
N LYS A 116 8.50 2.55 19.27
CA LYS A 116 7.41 1.59 19.39
C LYS A 116 6.40 2.06 20.42
N ILE A 117 5.12 1.92 20.10
CA ILE A 117 4.01 2.13 21.03
C ILE A 117 3.10 0.91 20.97
N LEU A 118 2.74 0.39 22.14
CA LEU A 118 1.71 -0.61 22.30
C LEU A 118 0.34 0.07 22.40
N VAL A 119 -0.64 -0.40 21.64
CA VAL A 119 -1.99 0.14 21.59
C VAL A 119 -3.02 -0.95 21.90
N GLY A 120 -3.75 -0.79 23.00
CA GLY A 120 -4.94 -1.58 23.30
C GLY A 120 -6.18 -0.91 22.71
N ASN A 121 -6.68 -1.39 21.57
CA ASN A 121 -7.84 -0.82 20.89
C ASN A 121 -9.16 -1.45 21.37
N LYS A 122 -10.28 -0.80 21.03
CA LYS A 122 -11.66 -1.15 21.42
C LYS A 122 -11.96 -0.92 22.90
N HIS A 123 -11.37 0.13 23.49
CA HIS A 123 -11.65 0.56 24.86
C HIS A 123 -13.15 0.77 25.13
N ASP A 124 -13.95 1.09 24.12
CA ASP A 124 -15.41 1.20 24.22
C ASP A 124 -16.12 -0.11 24.60
N GLU A 125 -15.46 -1.27 24.40
CA GLU A 125 -15.99 -2.59 24.72
C GLU A 125 -15.54 -3.09 26.11
N GLU A 126 -15.43 -2.20 27.10
CA GLU A 126 -14.97 -2.50 28.48
C GLU A 126 -15.67 -3.71 29.12
N HIS A 127 -16.97 -3.86 28.88
CA HIS A 127 -17.78 -4.97 29.37
C HIS A 127 -17.36 -6.35 28.83
N ARG A 128 -16.60 -6.41 27.72
CA ARG A 128 -16.04 -7.61 27.09
C ARG A 128 -14.53 -7.72 27.27
N ARG A 129 -13.92 -6.86 28.09
CA ARG A 129 -12.47 -6.83 28.31
C ARG A 129 -11.94 -8.20 28.77
N GLN A 130 -10.92 -8.68 28.08
CA GLN A 130 -10.15 -9.88 28.44
C GLN A 130 -8.71 -9.54 28.86
N VAL A 131 -8.23 -8.34 28.51
CA VAL A 131 -6.87 -7.86 28.81
C VAL A 131 -6.96 -6.59 29.64
N THR A 132 -6.41 -6.60 30.84
CA THR A 132 -6.43 -5.44 31.74
C THR A 132 -5.42 -4.38 31.31
N MET A 133 -5.68 -3.13 31.68
CA MET A 133 -4.75 -2.03 31.46
C MET A 133 -3.38 -2.28 32.15
N GLU A 134 -3.38 -3.00 33.29
CA GLU A 134 -2.16 -3.41 33.99
C GLU A 134 -1.33 -4.40 33.17
N GLN A 135 -1.97 -5.38 32.51
CA GLN A 135 -1.27 -6.34 31.63
C GLN A 135 -0.62 -5.62 30.45
N GLY A 136 -1.34 -4.70 29.79
CA GLY A 136 -0.80 -3.87 28.70
C GLY A 136 0.40 -3.04 29.15
N ASN A 137 0.28 -2.32 30.27
CA ASN A 137 1.37 -1.55 30.86
C ASN A 137 2.59 -2.40 31.20
N LYS A 138 2.38 -3.59 31.76
CA LYS A 138 3.46 -4.50 32.14
C LYS A 138 4.23 -4.98 30.91
N LEU A 139 3.54 -5.34 29.83
CA LEU A 139 4.15 -5.77 28.57
C LEU A 139 4.93 -4.63 27.91
N ALA A 140 4.34 -3.42 27.84
CA ALA A 140 5.01 -2.28 27.24
C ALA A 140 6.31 -1.93 27.98
N LYS A 141 6.26 -1.91 29.32
CA LYS A 141 7.45 -1.69 30.17
C LYS A 141 8.53 -2.75 29.95
N SER A 142 8.17 -4.03 29.80
CA SER A 142 9.19 -5.09 29.59
C SER A 142 9.93 -4.97 28.26
N TYR A 143 9.33 -4.32 27.27
CA TYR A 143 9.93 -4.11 25.94
C TYR A 143 10.36 -2.65 25.69
N GLY A 144 10.32 -1.79 26.71
CA GLY A 144 10.72 -0.39 26.59
C GLY A 144 9.84 0.44 25.64
N MET A 145 8.54 0.18 25.63
CA MET A 145 7.56 0.85 24.79
C MET A 145 6.59 1.68 25.64
N ASP A 146 6.02 2.73 25.06
CA ASP A 146 4.88 3.41 25.66
C ASP A 146 3.59 2.61 25.41
N PHE A 147 2.58 2.81 26.26
CA PHE A 147 1.29 2.13 26.18
C PHE A 147 0.12 3.11 26.25
N LEU A 148 -0.82 2.98 25.32
CA LEU A 148 -2.09 3.69 25.35
C LEU A 148 -3.24 2.74 25.03
N GLU A 149 -4.39 2.96 25.67
CA GLU A 149 -5.64 2.36 25.22
C GLU A 149 -6.41 3.37 24.36
N THR A 150 -7.04 2.88 23.30
CA THR A 150 -7.73 3.69 22.29
C THR A 150 -9.09 3.10 21.95
N SER A 151 -9.97 3.93 21.38
CA SER A 151 -11.17 3.46 20.71
C SER A 151 -11.33 4.18 19.38
N ALA A 152 -11.17 3.45 18.28
CA ALA A 152 -11.52 3.97 16.96
C ALA A 152 -13.02 4.32 16.86
N PHE A 153 -13.88 3.63 17.63
CA PHE A 153 -15.33 3.85 17.61
C PHE A 153 -15.71 5.18 18.25
N THR A 154 -15.21 5.48 19.46
CA THR A 154 -15.51 6.73 20.17
C THR A 154 -14.52 7.86 19.90
N ASN A 155 -13.48 7.61 19.08
CA ASN A 155 -12.35 8.50 18.86
C ASN A 155 -11.52 8.80 20.13
N TYR A 156 -11.54 7.88 21.10
CA TYR A 156 -10.78 8.01 22.33
C TYR A 156 -9.28 7.75 22.11
N ASN A 157 -8.43 8.67 22.55
CA ASN A 157 -6.96 8.63 22.54
C ASN A 157 -6.29 8.37 21.17
N ILE A 158 -7.01 8.51 20.05
CA ILE A 158 -6.44 8.31 18.71
C ILE A 158 -5.38 9.37 18.43
N ASN A 159 -5.75 10.65 18.51
CA ASN A 159 -4.82 11.75 18.25
C ASN A 159 -3.64 11.74 19.23
N GLU A 160 -3.89 11.39 20.49
CA GLU A 160 -2.86 11.31 21.53
C GLU A 160 -1.82 10.23 21.21
N ALA A 161 -2.25 9.03 20.81
CA ALA A 161 -1.33 7.95 20.42
C ALA A 161 -0.42 8.34 19.23
N PHE A 162 -0.98 8.98 18.19
CA PHE A 162 -0.20 9.43 17.03
C PHE A 162 0.70 10.63 17.32
N THR A 163 0.25 11.55 18.16
CA THR A 163 1.07 12.67 18.65
C THR A 163 2.25 12.14 19.45
N ARG A 164 2.00 11.20 20.38
CA ARG A 164 3.03 10.60 21.21
C ARG A 164 4.10 9.87 20.40
N MET A 165 3.70 9.08 19.40
CA MET A 165 4.65 8.46 18.47
C MET A 165 5.51 9.51 17.75
N THR A 166 4.89 10.60 17.31
CA THR A 166 5.59 11.68 16.61
C THR A 166 6.61 12.36 17.51
N GLU A 167 6.28 12.61 18.78
CA GLU A 167 7.23 13.12 19.78
C GLU A 167 8.41 12.18 19.99
N LEU A 168 8.16 10.87 20.17
CA LEU A 168 9.23 9.88 20.35
C LEU A 168 10.17 9.84 19.13
N VAL A 169 9.61 9.88 17.92
CA VAL A 169 10.41 9.89 16.69
C VAL A 169 11.18 11.21 16.54
N LEU A 170 10.58 12.35 16.88
CA LEU A 170 11.27 13.64 16.91
C LEU A 170 12.46 13.62 17.88
N GLU A 171 12.24 13.12 19.10
CA GLU A 171 13.25 13.00 20.16
C GLU A 171 14.42 12.11 19.72
N ALA A 172 14.13 10.96 19.12
CA ALA A 172 15.13 10.03 18.62
C ALA A 172 15.99 10.62 17.48
N ASN A 173 15.44 11.56 16.70
CA ASN A 173 16.12 12.17 15.55
C ASN A 173 16.62 13.60 15.82
N ARG A 174 16.59 14.09 17.08
CA ARG A 174 16.97 15.48 17.42
C ARG A 174 18.34 15.89 16.90
N MET A 175 19.36 15.03 16.98
CA MET A 175 20.70 15.35 16.50
C MET A 175 20.78 15.54 14.97
N GLU A 176 20.01 14.77 14.19
CA GLU A 176 19.92 14.96 12.74
C GLU A 176 19.08 16.21 12.41
N LEU A 177 18.01 16.46 13.16
CA LEU A 177 17.11 17.59 12.94
C LEU A 177 17.76 18.95 13.25
N ASP A 178 18.58 19.04 14.29
CA ASP A 178 19.30 20.28 14.63
C ASP A 178 20.25 20.70 13.49
N SER A 179 20.89 19.74 12.81
CA SER A 179 21.77 20.03 11.66
C SER A 179 21.02 20.62 10.45
N VAL A 180 19.78 20.16 10.22
CA VAL A 180 18.91 20.60 9.12
C VAL A 180 18.19 21.91 9.43
N LEU A 181 17.86 22.16 10.70
CA LEU A 181 17.24 23.42 11.15
C LEU A 181 18.27 24.56 11.19
N LEU A 182 19.53 24.28 11.54
CA LEU A 182 20.61 25.26 11.55
C LEU A 182 21.11 25.62 10.15
N SER A 183 21.09 24.70 9.19
CA SER A 183 21.48 24.98 7.79
C SER A 183 20.51 25.89 7.04
N ASN A 184 19.26 26.03 7.50
CA ASN A 184 18.25 26.89 6.86
C ASN A 184 18.40 28.39 7.19
N ASN A 185 19.36 28.79 8.03
CA ASN A 185 19.59 30.19 8.39
C ASN A 185 20.73 30.88 7.62
N ASN A 186 21.53 30.15 6.84
CA ASN A 186 22.59 30.71 6.01
C ASN A 186 22.68 29.94 4.68
N ASP A 187 21.81 30.24 3.73
CA ASP A 187 22.23 30.60 2.37
C ASP A 187 21.03 30.78 1.45
N LEU A 188 21.04 31.94 0.78
CA LEU A 188 20.21 32.26 -0.36
C LEU A 188 20.83 31.62 -1.61
N SER A 189 19.98 31.13 -2.50
CA SER A 189 20.26 30.67 -3.87
C SER A 189 20.83 29.26 -4.05
N THR A 190 19.93 28.33 -4.35
CA THR A 190 20.08 27.41 -5.50
C THR A 190 18.69 26.98 -5.94
N THR A 191 18.37 27.30 -7.19
CA THR A 191 17.15 26.89 -7.88
C THR A 191 17.26 25.43 -8.28
N GLU A 192 16.51 24.56 -7.61
CA GLU A 192 16.13 23.25 -8.13
C GLU A 192 14.60 23.23 -8.28
N THR A 193 14.17 23.51 -9.50
CA THR A 193 12.86 23.13 -10.02
C THR A 193 12.92 21.65 -10.41
N GLU A 194 11.80 20.93 -10.26
CA GLU A 194 11.55 19.48 -10.53
C GLU A 194 11.64 18.62 -9.26
N GLN A 195 10.65 17.86 -8.76
CA GLN A 195 9.37 17.32 -9.25
C GLN A 195 8.41 17.16 -8.04
N GLU A 196 7.34 17.95 -7.98
CA GLU A 196 6.31 17.87 -6.90
C GLU A 196 4.99 17.22 -7.38
N HIS A 197 5.01 16.29 -8.35
CA HIS A 197 3.78 15.70 -8.90
C HIS A 197 3.63 14.18 -8.78
N GLU A 198 4.42 13.48 -7.95
CA GLU A 198 4.48 12.00 -8.04
C GLU A 198 4.30 11.19 -6.75
N TYR A 199 3.61 11.68 -5.72
CA TYR A 199 3.35 10.85 -4.51
C TYR A 199 1.92 10.90 -3.95
N SER A 200 0.92 11.23 -4.79
CA SER A 200 -0.50 11.15 -4.42
C SER A 200 -1.25 9.92 -4.99
N THR A 201 -0.57 8.96 -5.62
CA THR A 201 -1.24 7.90 -6.42
C THR A 201 -1.22 6.49 -5.81
N CYS A 202 -0.73 6.30 -4.59
CA CYS A 202 -0.76 4.96 -3.96
C CYS A 202 -2.07 4.63 -3.21
N SER A 203 -3.01 5.58 -3.16
CA SER A 203 -4.42 5.22 -3.16
C SER A 203 -4.84 5.12 -4.62
N CYS A 204 -5.31 3.94 -5.02
CA CYS A 204 -6.18 3.66 -6.17
C CYS A 204 -5.66 3.16 -7.53
N THR A 205 -4.44 2.63 -7.76
CA THR A 205 -4.16 1.98 -9.08
C THR A 205 -5.12 0.82 -9.37
N THR A 206 -5.24 -0.16 -8.46
CA THR A 206 -6.17 -1.29 -8.63
C THR A 206 -7.61 -0.83 -8.88
N THR A 207 -8.16 0.02 -8.01
CA THR A 207 -9.55 0.50 -8.13
C THR A 207 -9.75 1.36 -9.39
N ARG A 208 -8.81 2.27 -9.69
CA ARG A 208 -8.80 3.09 -10.90
C ARG A 208 -8.80 2.22 -12.14
N ASP A 209 -7.80 1.35 -12.28
CA ASP A 209 -7.60 0.55 -13.49
C ASP A 209 -8.76 -0.42 -13.72
N TYR A 210 -9.24 -1.14 -12.70
CA TYR A 210 -10.44 -1.98 -12.85
C TYR A 210 -11.69 -1.18 -13.27
N SER A 211 -11.89 0.00 -12.67
CA SER A 211 -13.03 0.87 -13.01
C SER A 211 -12.92 1.43 -14.43
N GLN A 212 -11.74 1.89 -14.83
CA GLN A 212 -11.48 2.43 -16.16
C GLN A 212 -11.55 1.33 -17.24
N LEU A 213 -11.10 0.10 -16.95
CA LEU A 213 -11.29 -1.04 -17.85
C LEU A 213 -12.77 -1.35 -18.06
N ASN A 214 -13.59 -1.36 -17.00
CA ASN A 214 -15.04 -1.51 -17.11
C ASN A 214 -15.69 -0.41 -17.96
N GLN A 215 -15.24 0.84 -17.79
CA GLN A 215 -15.71 1.97 -18.59
C GLN A 215 -15.38 1.81 -20.08
N LEU A 216 -14.14 1.44 -20.41
CA LEU A 216 -13.74 1.19 -21.80
C LEU A 216 -14.51 0.02 -22.42
N GLN A 217 -14.64 -1.09 -21.69
CA GLN A 217 -15.40 -2.26 -22.12
C GLN A 217 -16.87 -1.92 -22.39
N SER A 218 -17.48 -1.08 -21.55
CA SER A 218 -18.85 -0.59 -21.70
C SER A 218 -19.03 0.38 -22.87
N ARG A 219 -18.01 1.20 -23.17
CA ARG A 219 -18.07 2.21 -24.24
C ARG A 219 -17.92 1.61 -25.64
N TYR A 220 -17.19 0.50 -25.75
CA TYR A 220 -16.95 -0.20 -27.01
C TYR A 220 -17.50 -1.64 -26.97
N PRO A 221 -18.81 -1.82 -26.72
CA PRO A 221 -19.40 -3.14 -26.64
C PRO A 221 -19.20 -3.86 -27.98
N HIS A 222 -18.71 -5.11 -27.93
CA HIS A 222 -18.39 -5.96 -29.09
C HIS A 222 -17.23 -5.49 -30.00
N ARG A 223 -16.62 -4.33 -29.71
CA ARG A 223 -15.48 -3.80 -30.49
C ARG A 223 -14.17 -3.78 -29.71
N LEU A 224 -14.26 -3.85 -28.39
CA LEU A 224 -13.12 -4.03 -27.48
C LEU A 224 -13.37 -5.25 -26.62
N VAL A 225 -12.33 -6.05 -26.42
CA VAL A 225 -12.31 -7.16 -25.46
C VAL A 225 -11.13 -6.95 -24.53
N VAL A 226 -11.40 -6.79 -23.25
CA VAL A 226 -10.38 -6.78 -22.19
C VAL A 226 -10.18 -8.22 -21.69
N LEU A 227 -8.92 -8.64 -21.63
CA LEU A 227 -8.50 -9.93 -21.09
C LEU A 227 -7.55 -9.68 -19.93
N ALA A 228 -7.96 -10.03 -18.71
CA ALA A 228 -7.17 -9.84 -17.51
C ALA A 228 -6.50 -11.14 -17.07
N PHE A 229 -5.19 -11.08 -16.84
CA PHE A 229 -4.38 -12.21 -16.38
C PHE A 229 -3.84 -11.90 -14.98
N PRO A 230 -4.49 -12.41 -13.92
CA PRO A 230 -3.94 -12.31 -12.58
C PRO A 230 -2.57 -13.00 -12.51
N CYS A 231 -1.65 -12.44 -11.73
CA CYS A 231 -0.36 -13.06 -11.46
C CYS A 231 0.07 -12.73 -10.04
N ASN A 232 0.92 -13.57 -9.45
CA ASN A 232 1.41 -13.35 -8.09
C ASN A 232 2.92 -13.03 -8.04
N GLN A 233 3.53 -12.74 -9.19
CA GLN A 233 4.97 -12.54 -9.30
C GLN A 233 5.44 -11.19 -8.72
N PHE A 234 4.55 -10.20 -8.61
CA PHE A 234 4.91 -8.87 -8.09
C PHE A 234 4.71 -8.78 -6.58
N GLY A 235 5.70 -9.25 -5.82
CA GLY A 235 5.70 -9.15 -4.35
C GLY A 235 4.56 -9.91 -3.67
N TYR A 236 4.07 -10.98 -4.30
CA TYR A 236 2.94 -11.79 -3.83
C TYR A 236 1.68 -10.97 -3.50
N GLN A 237 1.34 -9.98 -4.33
CA GLN A 237 0.19 -9.08 -4.09
C GLN A 237 -1.17 -9.74 -4.33
N GLU A 238 -1.23 -10.78 -5.15
CA GLU A 238 -2.45 -11.46 -5.58
C GLU A 238 -2.50 -12.83 -4.89
N ASN A 239 -2.83 -12.83 -3.60
CA ASN A 239 -2.79 -14.03 -2.74
C ASN A 239 -4.09 -14.85 -2.73
N CYS A 240 -5.12 -14.43 -3.47
CA CYS A 240 -6.34 -15.22 -3.61
C CYS A 240 -6.07 -16.54 -4.34
N ARG A 241 -6.93 -17.56 -4.20
CA ARG A 241 -6.97 -18.66 -5.17
C ARG A 241 -7.77 -18.24 -6.40
N ASN A 242 -7.64 -18.94 -7.54
CA ASN A 242 -8.38 -18.61 -8.76
C ASN A 242 -9.89 -18.42 -8.50
N GLY A 243 -10.51 -19.30 -7.71
CA GLY A 243 -11.93 -19.20 -7.35
C GLY A 243 -12.30 -18.07 -6.38
N GLU A 244 -11.32 -17.41 -5.76
CA GLU A 244 -11.55 -16.33 -4.78
C GLU A 244 -11.39 -14.93 -5.40
N ILE A 245 -10.79 -14.83 -6.59
CA ILE A 245 -10.47 -13.53 -7.22
C ILE A 245 -11.73 -12.70 -7.43
N LEU A 246 -12.79 -13.28 -8.02
CA LEU A 246 -14.02 -12.54 -8.29
C LEU A 246 -14.70 -12.04 -7.01
N ASN A 247 -14.71 -12.85 -5.95
CA ASN A 247 -15.25 -12.43 -4.66
C ASN A 247 -14.41 -11.32 -4.03
N SER A 248 -13.08 -11.38 -4.19
CA SER A 248 -12.17 -10.33 -3.74
C SER A 248 -12.43 -9.01 -4.47
N LEU A 249 -12.62 -9.04 -5.79
CA LEU A 249 -12.96 -7.85 -6.58
C LEU A 249 -14.31 -7.25 -6.15
N LYS A 250 -15.30 -8.11 -5.89
CA LYS A 250 -16.66 -7.70 -5.51
C LYS A 250 -16.75 -7.08 -4.12
N HIS A 251 -16.04 -7.66 -3.16
CA HIS A 251 -16.22 -7.31 -1.75
C HIS A 251 -15.05 -6.54 -1.13
N VAL A 252 -13.86 -6.63 -1.71
CA VAL A 252 -12.65 -6.08 -1.08
C VAL A 252 -12.02 -4.94 -1.87
N ARG A 253 -11.52 -5.22 -3.07
CA ARG A 253 -10.89 -4.20 -3.92
C ARG A 253 -11.02 -4.59 -5.39
N PRO A 254 -11.78 -3.87 -6.23
CA PRO A 254 -12.38 -2.56 -5.98
C PRO A 254 -13.42 -2.48 -4.86
N GLY A 255 -14.10 -3.60 -4.55
CA GLY A 255 -15.14 -3.64 -3.53
C GLY A 255 -16.44 -2.98 -4.00
N GLY A 256 -17.36 -2.70 -3.07
CA GLY A 256 -18.60 -1.98 -3.38
C GLY A 256 -19.56 -2.70 -4.32
N GLY A 257 -19.46 -4.03 -4.44
CA GLY A 257 -20.26 -4.81 -5.39
C GLY A 257 -19.71 -4.78 -6.82
N PHE A 258 -18.45 -4.37 -7.02
CA PHE A 258 -17.82 -4.34 -8.34
C PHE A 258 -17.85 -5.71 -9.02
N GLU A 259 -18.29 -5.74 -10.27
CA GLU A 259 -18.22 -6.92 -11.13
C GLU A 259 -17.46 -6.56 -12.41
N PRO A 260 -16.39 -7.29 -12.75
CA PRO A 260 -15.65 -7.04 -13.98
C PRO A 260 -16.53 -7.35 -15.19
N LEU A 261 -16.61 -6.42 -16.14
CA LEU A 261 -17.34 -6.61 -17.41
C LEU A 261 -16.51 -7.35 -18.47
N PHE A 262 -15.40 -7.92 -18.05
CA PHE A 262 -14.38 -8.49 -18.91
C PHE A 262 -13.86 -9.80 -18.33
N THR A 263 -13.22 -10.60 -19.19
CA THR A 263 -12.76 -11.93 -18.83
C THR A 263 -11.53 -11.84 -17.93
N ILE A 264 -11.58 -12.56 -16.81
CA ILE A 264 -10.45 -12.77 -15.91
C ILE A 264 -10.02 -14.23 -16.03
N PHE A 265 -8.76 -14.46 -16.41
CA PHE A 265 -8.18 -15.79 -16.55
C PHE A 265 -7.69 -16.35 -15.21
N GLU A 266 -7.31 -17.62 -15.23
CA GLU A 266 -6.55 -18.21 -14.15
C GLU A 266 -5.19 -17.53 -13.98
N LYS A 267 -4.65 -17.62 -12.76
CA LYS A 267 -3.32 -17.10 -12.47
C LYS A 267 -2.26 -17.75 -13.35
N CYS A 268 -1.39 -16.93 -13.91
CA CYS A 268 -0.25 -17.38 -14.68
C CYS A 268 0.99 -16.55 -14.39
N ASP A 269 2.15 -17.11 -14.71
CA ASP A 269 3.41 -16.40 -14.68
C ASP A 269 3.56 -15.57 -15.95
N VAL A 270 3.92 -14.30 -15.80
CA VAL A 270 4.12 -13.35 -16.89
C VAL A 270 5.61 -13.10 -17.17
N ASN A 271 6.48 -13.52 -16.25
CA ASN A 271 7.93 -13.42 -16.33
C ASN A 271 8.64 -14.72 -15.92
N GLY A 272 9.94 -14.81 -16.24
CA GLY A 272 10.80 -15.95 -15.91
C GLY A 272 10.62 -17.18 -16.80
N ALA A 273 11.22 -18.30 -16.40
CA ALA A 273 11.24 -19.54 -17.17
C ALA A 273 9.84 -20.12 -17.42
N SER A 274 8.91 -19.88 -16.51
CA SER A 274 7.52 -20.33 -16.60
C SER A 274 6.58 -19.32 -17.27
N THR A 275 7.12 -18.29 -17.93
CA THR A 275 6.31 -17.25 -18.60
C THR A 275 5.26 -17.87 -19.53
N HIS A 276 4.01 -17.49 -19.36
CA HIS A 276 2.92 -17.92 -20.22
C HIS A 276 3.16 -17.48 -21.68
N PRO A 277 2.89 -18.34 -22.69
CA PRO A 277 3.26 -18.09 -24.08
C PRO A 277 2.77 -16.75 -24.66
N VAL A 278 1.58 -16.29 -24.24
CA VAL A 278 1.04 -14.99 -24.64
C VAL A 278 1.95 -13.85 -24.19
N PHE A 279 2.47 -13.87 -22.96
CA PHE A 279 3.37 -12.83 -22.47
C PHE A 279 4.77 -12.95 -23.07
N ALA A 280 5.24 -14.17 -23.37
CA ALA A 280 6.48 -14.34 -24.13
C ALA A 280 6.38 -13.68 -25.52
N TYR A 281 5.29 -13.92 -26.25
CA TYR A 281 5.02 -13.31 -27.55
C TYR A 281 4.87 -11.78 -27.47
N LEU A 282 4.09 -11.28 -26.51
CA LEU A 282 3.85 -9.85 -26.35
C LEU A 282 5.13 -9.08 -25.97
N LYS A 283 5.97 -9.64 -25.08
CA LYS A 283 7.26 -9.04 -24.71
C LYS A 283 8.30 -9.09 -25.83
N ASP A 284 8.23 -10.07 -26.74
CA ASP A 284 9.07 -10.11 -27.94
C ASP A 284 8.71 -8.99 -28.92
N LYS A 285 7.40 -8.78 -29.17
CA LYS A 285 6.92 -7.74 -30.10
C LYS A 285 6.96 -6.33 -29.51
N LEU A 286 6.69 -6.19 -28.22
CA LEU A 286 6.61 -4.92 -27.50
C LEU A 286 7.49 -4.99 -26.24
N PRO A 287 8.82 -4.88 -26.39
CA PRO A 287 9.78 -5.11 -25.31
C PRO A 287 9.71 -4.08 -24.19
N TYR A 288 9.25 -2.86 -24.48
CA TYR A 288 9.21 -1.74 -23.55
C TYR A 288 7.86 -1.03 -23.61
N PRO A 289 7.35 -0.49 -22.49
CA PRO A 289 6.23 0.43 -22.53
C PRO A 289 6.58 1.71 -23.31
N ASP A 290 5.64 2.19 -24.13
CA ASP A 290 5.83 3.41 -24.91
C ASP A 290 5.94 4.67 -24.05
N ASP A 291 5.23 4.70 -22.92
CA ASP A 291 5.19 5.84 -21.99
C ASP A 291 6.34 5.82 -20.96
N ASP A 292 6.96 4.66 -20.74
CA ASP A 292 8.04 4.49 -19.77
C ASP A 292 9.03 3.39 -20.24
N PRO A 293 9.89 3.70 -21.22
CA PRO A 293 10.74 2.69 -21.85
C PRO A 293 11.98 2.31 -21.02
N VAL A 294 12.26 3.07 -19.94
CA VAL A 294 13.50 2.96 -19.16
C VAL A 294 13.27 2.41 -17.75
N SER A 295 12.03 2.43 -17.26
CA SER A 295 11.73 1.93 -15.92
C SER A 295 11.95 0.42 -15.84
N LEU A 296 12.76 0.05 -14.85
CA LEU A 296 13.07 -1.32 -14.50
C LEU A 296 12.54 -1.60 -13.10
N ILE A 297 12.43 -2.88 -12.74
CA ILE A 297 12.20 -3.27 -11.34
C ILE A 297 13.43 -2.81 -10.54
N GLN A 298 13.27 -1.72 -9.80
CA GLN A 298 14.38 -1.02 -9.14
C GLN A 298 14.90 -1.75 -7.90
N ASP A 299 14.09 -2.62 -7.28
CA ASP A 299 14.52 -3.42 -6.12
C ASP A 299 14.63 -4.91 -6.49
N PRO A 300 15.85 -5.49 -6.50
CA PRO A 300 16.08 -6.91 -6.75
C PRO A 300 15.25 -7.86 -5.86
N LYS A 301 14.73 -7.39 -4.72
CA LYS A 301 13.92 -8.19 -3.78
C LYS A 301 12.50 -8.48 -4.26
N PHE A 302 12.00 -7.78 -5.28
CA PHE A 302 10.72 -8.11 -5.93
C PHE A 302 10.87 -9.11 -7.08
N LEU A 303 12.11 -9.47 -7.46
CA LEU A 303 12.39 -10.41 -8.53
C LEU A 303 12.37 -11.83 -7.95
N VAL A 304 11.17 -12.42 -7.95
CA VAL A 304 10.94 -13.81 -7.47
C VAL A 304 10.98 -14.84 -8.60
N TRP A 305 11.36 -14.42 -9.81
CA TRP A 305 11.46 -15.27 -10.98
C TRP A 305 12.88 -15.28 -11.57
N SER A 306 13.16 -16.31 -12.36
CA SER A 306 14.42 -16.46 -13.08
C SER A 306 14.16 -17.17 -14.42
N PRO A 307 14.86 -16.83 -15.51
CA PRO A 307 15.81 -15.72 -15.63
C PRO A 307 15.09 -14.37 -15.63
N ILE A 308 15.81 -13.32 -15.21
CA ILE A 308 15.33 -11.93 -15.27
C ILE A 308 15.70 -11.34 -16.64
N SER A 309 14.77 -10.67 -17.29
CA SER A 309 14.96 -9.97 -18.56
C SER A 309 14.66 -8.48 -18.42
N ARG A 310 15.35 -7.64 -19.22
CA ARG A 310 15.03 -6.21 -19.35
C ARG A 310 13.65 -5.94 -19.95
N THR A 311 13.08 -6.93 -20.64
CA THR A 311 11.77 -6.83 -21.28
C THR A 311 10.63 -7.29 -20.38
N ASP A 312 10.94 -7.76 -19.16
CA ASP A 312 9.96 -8.26 -18.20
C ASP A 312 8.88 -7.22 -17.87
N ILE A 313 7.70 -7.70 -17.53
CA ILE A 313 6.66 -6.86 -16.94
C ILE A 313 7.15 -6.41 -15.58
N SER A 314 7.13 -5.10 -15.34
CA SER A 314 7.72 -4.48 -14.16
C SER A 314 6.76 -4.43 -12.97
N TRP A 315 5.44 -4.45 -13.21
CA TRP A 315 4.42 -4.39 -12.16
C TRP A 315 3.01 -4.75 -12.64
N ASN A 316 2.07 -4.84 -11.69
CA ASN A 316 0.64 -4.96 -11.97
C ASN A 316 0.11 -3.79 -12.80
N PHE A 317 -0.88 -4.08 -13.66
CA PHE A 317 -1.55 -3.13 -14.56
C PHE A 317 -0.69 -2.53 -15.68
N GLU A 318 0.39 -3.20 -16.09
CA GLU A 318 0.90 -3.02 -17.45
C GLU A 318 -0.07 -3.62 -18.47
N LYS A 319 -0.21 -2.97 -19.61
CA LYS A 319 -1.25 -3.29 -20.61
C LYS A 319 -0.65 -3.41 -21.98
N PHE A 320 -1.17 -4.35 -22.76
CA PHE A 320 -0.86 -4.50 -24.17
C PHE A 320 -2.15 -4.25 -24.96
N LEU A 321 -2.09 -3.32 -25.91
CA LEU A 321 -3.16 -3.11 -26.86
C LEU A 321 -2.84 -3.91 -28.11
N ILE A 322 -3.79 -4.76 -28.52
CA ILE A 322 -3.68 -5.64 -29.69
C ILE A 322 -4.64 -5.12 -30.75
N GLY A 323 -4.16 -5.08 -31.99
CA GLY A 323 -4.95 -4.72 -33.15
C GLY A 323 -6.01 -5.77 -33.51
N PRO A 324 -6.98 -5.41 -34.36
CA PRO A 324 -8.05 -6.31 -34.79
C PRO A 324 -7.55 -7.58 -35.51
N GLU A 325 -6.40 -7.48 -36.17
CA GLU A 325 -5.74 -8.61 -36.86
C GLU A 325 -4.95 -9.53 -35.91
N GLY A 326 -4.98 -9.26 -34.59
CA GLY A 326 -4.20 -10.00 -33.60
C GLY A 326 -2.75 -9.51 -33.44
N GLU A 327 -2.35 -8.46 -34.16
CA GLU A 327 -1.01 -7.90 -34.09
C GLU A 327 -0.83 -6.95 -32.89
N PRO A 328 0.22 -7.12 -32.06
CA PRO A 328 0.50 -6.21 -30.94
C PRO A 328 0.73 -4.77 -31.44
N PHE A 329 -0.01 -3.81 -30.91
CA PHE A 329 0.05 -2.41 -31.33
C PHE A 329 0.89 -1.55 -30.40
N LYS A 330 0.66 -1.63 -29.08
CA LYS A 330 1.35 -0.79 -28.10
C LYS A 330 1.35 -1.39 -26.70
N ARG A 331 2.41 -1.13 -25.92
CA ARG A 331 2.50 -1.51 -24.49
C ARG A 331 2.49 -0.24 -23.64
N TYR A 332 1.75 -0.29 -22.53
CA TYR A 332 1.62 0.81 -21.58
C TYR A 332 2.07 0.39 -20.19
N SER A 333 2.76 1.28 -19.50
CA SER A 333 3.26 1.05 -18.15
C SER A 333 2.13 1.05 -17.12
N LYS A 334 2.45 0.66 -15.89
CA LYS A 334 1.55 0.76 -14.73
C LYS A 334 1.11 2.19 -14.41
N ASN A 335 1.93 3.17 -14.78
CA ASN A 335 1.71 4.59 -14.49
C ASN A 335 0.73 5.20 -15.49
N PHE A 336 0.64 4.65 -16.70
CA PHE A 336 -0.30 5.08 -17.71
C PHE A 336 -1.75 4.84 -17.27
N GLU A 337 -2.54 5.91 -17.23
CA GLU A 337 -3.97 5.80 -16.92
C GLU A 337 -4.69 5.00 -18.01
N THR A 338 -5.39 3.95 -17.60
CA THR A 338 -6.11 3.05 -18.51
C THR A 338 -7.03 3.80 -19.46
N ILE A 339 -7.78 4.80 -18.97
CA ILE A 339 -8.75 5.53 -19.79
C ILE A 339 -8.09 6.25 -20.98
N ASN A 340 -6.81 6.62 -20.86
CA ASN A 340 -6.07 7.33 -21.90
C ASN A 340 -5.58 6.39 -23.02
N ILE A 341 -5.88 5.10 -22.96
CA ILE A 341 -5.69 4.15 -24.08
C ILE A 341 -6.76 4.37 -25.17
N GLU A 342 -7.88 5.03 -24.83
CA GLU A 342 -9.01 5.25 -25.74
C GLU A 342 -8.66 5.85 -27.11
N PRO A 343 -7.80 6.88 -27.24
CA PRO A 343 -7.43 7.43 -28.55
C PRO A 343 -6.79 6.38 -29.47
N ASP A 344 -5.95 5.50 -28.91
CA ASP A 344 -5.30 4.41 -29.65
C ASP A 344 -6.32 3.31 -30.01
N ILE A 345 -7.28 2.99 -29.13
CA ILE A 345 -8.43 2.13 -29.44
C ILE A 345 -9.22 2.71 -30.62
N GLN A 346 -9.58 3.99 -30.57
CA GLN A 346 -10.32 4.65 -31.64
C GLN A 346 -9.55 4.64 -32.97
N ARG A 347 -8.22 4.79 -32.93
CA ARG A 347 -7.36 4.68 -34.11
C ARG A 347 -7.44 3.29 -34.74
N LEU A 348 -7.30 2.23 -33.95
CA LEU A 348 -7.40 0.85 -34.41
C LEU A 348 -8.81 0.50 -34.93
N LEU A 349 -9.85 1.03 -34.28
CA LEU A 349 -11.25 0.88 -34.70
C LEU A 349 -11.61 1.69 -35.95
N ARG A 350 -10.78 2.64 -36.38
CA ARG A 350 -10.91 3.36 -37.66
C ARG A 350 -10.14 2.67 -38.78
N LEU A 351 -9.03 2.01 -38.46
CA LEU A 351 -8.24 1.20 -39.40
C LEU A 351 -8.99 -0.07 -39.87
N THR A 352 -10.09 -0.45 -39.21
CA THR A 352 -10.97 -1.57 -39.60
C THR A 352 -12.03 -1.21 -40.66
N LYS A 353 -12.01 0.01 -41.21
CA LYS A 353 -12.78 0.35 -42.41
C LYS A 353 -11.90 0.13 -43.65
N ASN A 354 -11.69 -1.12 -44.05
CA ASN A 354 -11.24 -1.49 -45.39
C ASN A 354 -12.00 -2.73 -45.86
#